data_AF-A0A8T4GX43-F1
#
_entry.id   AF-A0A8T4GX43-F1
#
_cell.length_a   1.000
_cell.length_b   1.000
_cell.length_c   1.000
_cell.angle_alpha   90.00
_cell.angle_beta   90.00
_cell.angle_gamma   90.00
#
_symmetry.space_group_name_H-M   'P 1'
#
loop_
_entity.id
_entity.type
_entity.pdbx_description
1 polymer ?
#
loop_
_entity_poly.entity_id
_entity_poly.type
_entity_poly.pdbx_seq_one_letter_code
_entity_poly.pdbx_strand_id
1 'polypeptide(L)'
;MTDLNRVSRRGVIKGLGASVGISSIPGLSIPVAGKVNRTKRVVIARGGLQDEPIATEKVPKEWLNHREEVKSIEEQVHMILSKYDRYNGISLTNSDKASDGVSYPEITVHMQPAESQAPSNETIDIVGPDDIPETVEELGINPSNNLKTNRIKTVVEGGTKEMMCRGEYSPNPFPGGLYVNSPGGYMTSGVRIYHNKKYKSYMYSVNHGFTSKDPAQGECVSGNGGTVTDVNGEPIATGTDMNNISHDWILAEPETGVNISGKIVTGIREDGESIDENLTTVSGYLTDEGIGTVASENRTVTKFGATTGYSDGQVIERGKLFRKGCIDYYLSAIQTDTRGAQGDSGGPIWYDLGEDAALLSLISAGKNYDSTDTYPGCNGGDMLKMPQPVSYPIWRVIENNPFSIGGGAVSP
;
A
#
# COMPACT_ATOMS: atom_id res chain seq x y z
N MET A 1 -43.67 41.91 -43.19
CA MET A 1 -42.98 41.23 -44.30
C MET A 1 -41.68 40.66 -43.76
N THR A 2 -41.76 39.37 -43.38
CA THR A 2 -40.90 38.23 -43.78
C THR A 2 -39.66 38.00 -42.91
N ASP A 3 -39.88 37.32 -41.79
CA ASP A 3 -39.44 35.95 -41.49
C ASP A 3 -38.30 35.33 -42.35
N LEU A 4 -37.22 34.87 -41.70
CA LEU A 4 -36.84 33.43 -41.55
C LEU A 4 -35.40 33.23 -41.01
N ASN A 5 -35.32 32.46 -39.91
CA ASN A 5 -34.38 31.37 -39.59
C ASN A 5 -32.85 31.57 -39.49
N ARG A 6 -32.29 31.29 -38.29
CA ARG A 6 -31.60 30.00 -37.96
C ARG A 6 -31.13 29.88 -36.48
N VAL A 7 -31.86 29.05 -35.74
CA VAL A 7 -31.46 27.94 -34.83
C VAL A 7 -30.02 27.81 -34.28
N SER A 8 -29.93 27.85 -32.93
CA SER A 8 -29.25 26.96 -31.94
C SER A 8 -27.83 26.40 -32.14
N ARG A 9 -27.01 26.49 -31.07
CA ARG A 9 -26.36 25.32 -30.41
C ARG A 9 -25.78 25.67 -29.04
N ARG A 10 -26.45 25.20 -27.98
CA ARG A 10 -25.88 24.86 -26.65
C ARG A 10 -25.06 23.57 -26.77
N GLY A 11 -23.95 23.50 -26.03
CA GLY A 11 -23.15 22.31 -25.74
C GLY A 11 -21.84 22.80 -25.10
N VAL A 12 -21.27 22.25 -24.05
CA VAL A 12 -21.37 20.92 -23.44
C VAL A 12 -20.94 21.08 -21.97
N ILE A 13 -21.82 20.76 -21.02
CA ILE A 13 -21.42 20.39 -19.66
C ILE A 13 -21.12 18.89 -19.72
N LYS A 14 -19.84 18.52 -19.67
CA LYS A 14 -19.38 17.19 -19.25
C LYS A 14 -19.61 17.14 -17.72
N GLY A 15 -20.38 16.26 -17.08
CA GLY A 15 -20.71 14.85 -17.36
C GLY A 15 -19.49 13.98 -17.05
N LEU A 16 -19.50 12.95 -16.20
CA LEU A 16 -20.54 12.14 -15.58
C LEU A 16 -19.86 11.28 -14.48
N GLY A 17 -20.46 11.22 -13.30
CA GLY A 17 -20.16 10.25 -12.24
C GLY A 17 -21.38 10.07 -11.33
N ALA A 18 -22.58 10.21 -11.91
CA ALA A 18 -23.84 10.05 -11.22
C ALA A 18 -24.40 8.67 -11.54
N SER A 19 -24.51 7.86 -10.49
CA SER A 19 -25.47 6.80 -10.27
C SER A 19 -26.35 6.41 -11.47
N VAL A 20 -26.24 5.15 -11.91
CA VAL A 20 -27.26 4.48 -12.71
C VAL A 20 -28.53 4.40 -11.89
N GLY A 21 -29.33 5.47 -11.95
CA GLY A 21 -30.70 5.53 -11.47
C GLY A 21 -31.59 4.88 -12.51
N ILE A 22 -32.09 3.69 -12.20
CA ILE A 22 -33.12 3.00 -12.96
C ILE A 22 -34.35 3.91 -13.03
N SER A 23 -34.58 4.53 -14.19
CA SER A 23 -35.80 5.29 -14.47
C SER A 23 -36.98 4.32 -14.58
N SER A 24 -37.87 4.38 -13.62
CA SER A 24 -39.17 3.71 -13.59
C SER A 24 -40.03 4.11 -14.80
N ILE A 25 -40.46 3.13 -15.58
CA ILE A 25 -41.56 3.26 -16.55
C ILE A 25 -42.85 3.53 -15.74
N PRO A 26 -43.60 4.61 -16.01
CA PRO A 26 -44.88 4.82 -15.35
C PRO A 26 -45.91 3.87 -15.93
N GLY A 27 -46.38 2.89 -15.14
CA GLY A 27 -47.49 2.00 -15.53
C GLY A 27 -47.44 0.56 -15.03
N LEU A 28 -46.34 0.12 -14.41
CA LEU A 28 -46.24 -1.20 -13.75
C LEU A 28 -45.75 -1.01 -12.32
N SER A 29 -46.67 -0.71 -11.41
CA SER A 29 -46.43 -0.81 -9.97
C SER A 29 -46.32 -2.28 -9.58
N ILE A 30 -45.17 -2.89 -9.87
CA ILE A 30 -44.77 -4.13 -9.20
C ILE A 30 -44.59 -3.74 -7.73
N PRO A 31 -45.30 -4.37 -6.78
CA PRO A 31 -45.06 -4.13 -5.37
C PRO A 31 -43.57 -4.42 -5.11
N VAL A 32 -42.82 -3.38 -4.72
CA VAL A 32 -41.42 -3.52 -4.29
C VAL A 32 -41.47 -4.28 -2.95
N ALA A 33 -41.56 -5.61 -3.05
CA ALA A 33 -41.25 -6.52 -1.97
C ALA A 33 -39.91 -6.07 -1.38
N GLY A 34 -39.89 -5.86 -0.06
CA GLY A 34 -38.94 -5.01 0.65
C GLY A 34 -37.54 -4.97 0.03
N LYS A 35 -37.05 -3.77 -0.29
CA LYS A 35 -35.65 -3.55 -0.67
C LYS A 35 -34.76 -4.10 0.43
N VAL A 36 -34.38 -5.37 0.29
CA VAL A 36 -33.34 -6.00 1.08
C VAL A 36 -32.15 -5.06 0.98
N ASN A 37 -31.72 -4.50 2.10
CA ASN A 37 -30.60 -3.59 2.12
C ASN A 37 -29.35 -4.38 1.72
N ARG A 38 -29.00 -4.37 0.42
CA ARG A 38 -27.93 -5.17 -0.19
C ARG A 38 -26.54 -4.60 0.03
N THR A 39 -26.44 -3.35 0.48
CA THR A 39 -25.17 -2.64 0.67
C THR A 39 -24.96 -2.26 2.13
N LYS A 40 -23.71 -2.09 2.56
CA LYS A 40 -23.33 -1.53 3.86
C LYS A 40 -22.32 -0.40 3.63
N ARG A 41 -22.42 0.66 4.44
CA ARG A 41 -21.43 1.74 4.43
C ARG A 41 -20.22 1.30 5.27
N VAL A 42 -19.04 1.38 4.70
CA VAL A 42 -17.74 1.08 5.35
C VAL A 42 -16.89 2.34 5.41
N VAL A 43 -15.99 2.42 6.39
CA VAL A 43 -15.07 3.55 6.54
C VAL A 43 -13.78 3.19 5.81
N ILE A 44 -13.51 3.85 4.69
CA ILE A 44 -12.33 3.53 3.86
C ILE A 44 -11.10 4.32 4.28
N ALA A 45 -11.27 5.50 4.88
CA ALA A 45 -10.16 6.28 5.40
C ALA A 45 -10.54 6.99 6.70
N ARG A 46 -9.55 7.10 7.59
CA ARG A 46 -9.62 7.85 8.84
C ARG A 46 -8.49 8.86 8.93
N GLY A 47 -8.69 9.95 9.66
CA GLY A 47 -7.69 11.00 9.78
C GLY A 47 -8.02 12.01 10.87
N GLY A 48 -7.13 13.00 10.99
CA GLY A 48 -7.16 13.97 12.08
C GLY A 48 -6.67 13.39 13.41
N LEU A 49 -6.48 14.27 14.39
CA LEU A 49 -5.94 13.91 15.71
C LEU A 49 -6.85 12.98 16.52
N GLN A 50 -8.14 12.96 16.18
CA GLN A 50 -9.17 12.14 16.82
C GLN A 50 -9.51 10.87 16.03
N ASP A 51 -8.79 10.59 14.94
CA ASP A 51 -8.99 9.40 14.10
C ASP A 51 -10.43 9.28 13.54
N GLU A 52 -10.96 10.40 13.05
CA GLU A 52 -12.32 10.48 12.55
C GLU A 52 -12.45 9.89 11.14
N PRO A 53 -13.60 9.31 10.76
CA PRO A 53 -13.86 8.90 9.38
C PRO A 53 -13.82 10.09 8.42
N ILE A 54 -12.85 10.09 7.49
CA ILE A 54 -12.71 11.16 6.46
C ILE A 54 -13.25 10.71 5.10
N ALA A 55 -13.38 9.40 4.87
CA ALA A 55 -14.02 8.87 3.66
C ALA A 55 -14.78 7.58 3.95
N THR A 56 -15.93 7.41 3.28
CA THR A 56 -16.77 6.22 3.41
C THR A 56 -17.28 5.75 2.04
N GLU A 57 -17.50 4.44 1.93
CA GLU A 57 -17.92 3.78 0.70
C GLU A 57 -19.18 2.93 0.98
N LYS A 58 -20.02 2.70 -0.02
CA LYS A 58 -21.07 1.67 0.04
C LYS A 58 -20.60 0.43 -0.69
N VAL A 59 -20.42 -0.66 0.04
CA VAL A 59 -20.02 -1.97 -0.52
C VAL A 59 -21.16 -2.99 -0.40
N PRO A 60 -21.22 -4.03 -1.25
CA PRO A 60 -22.18 -5.12 -1.09
C PRO A 60 -21.99 -5.85 0.23
N LYS A 61 -23.10 -6.20 0.92
CA LYS A 61 -23.03 -6.97 2.16
C LYS A 61 -22.43 -8.36 1.96
N GLU A 62 -22.72 -8.96 0.81
CA GLU A 62 -22.17 -10.28 0.45
C GLU A 62 -20.65 -10.22 0.34
N TRP A 63 -20.12 -9.17 -0.31
CA TRP A 63 -18.67 -8.93 -0.38
C TRP A 63 -18.07 -8.77 1.02
N LEU A 64 -18.68 -7.95 1.88
CA LEU A 64 -18.17 -7.73 3.23
C LEU A 64 -18.18 -9.03 4.05
N ASN A 65 -19.28 -9.79 4.00
CA ASN A 65 -19.39 -11.06 4.72
C ASN A 65 -18.34 -12.08 4.22
N HIS A 66 -18.15 -12.19 2.91
CA HIS A 66 -17.13 -13.05 2.31
C HIS A 66 -15.72 -12.64 2.74
N ARG A 67 -15.42 -11.34 2.77
CA ARG A 67 -14.11 -10.84 3.22
C ARG A 67 -13.82 -11.23 4.67
N GLU A 68 -14.77 -11.04 5.59
CA GLU A 68 -14.57 -11.40 7.01
C GLU A 68 -14.36 -12.91 7.17
N GLU A 69 -15.06 -13.72 6.38
CA GLU A 69 -14.87 -15.16 6.37
C GLU A 69 -13.49 -15.57 5.83
N VAL A 70 -13.07 -15.03 4.69
CA VAL A 70 -11.73 -15.29 4.12
C VAL A 70 -10.64 -14.95 5.13
N LYS A 71 -10.76 -13.85 5.87
CA LYS A 71 -9.80 -13.44 6.91
C LYS A 71 -9.65 -14.51 8.00
N SER A 72 -10.75 -15.12 8.42
CA SER A 72 -10.73 -16.22 9.41
C SER A 72 -10.18 -17.54 8.86
N ILE A 73 -10.31 -17.77 7.54
CA ILE A 73 -9.81 -18.97 6.87
C ILE A 73 -8.31 -18.84 6.58
N GLU A 74 -7.83 -17.65 6.25
CA GLU A 74 -6.43 -17.35 5.95
C GLU A 74 -5.47 -17.84 7.03
N GLU A 75 -5.76 -17.54 8.30
CA GLU A 75 -4.95 -18.00 9.44
C GLU A 75 -4.94 -19.53 9.57
N GLN A 76 -6.07 -20.19 9.31
CA GLN A 76 -6.17 -21.65 9.34
C GLN A 76 -5.38 -22.30 8.22
N VAL A 77 -5.50 -21.78 7.00
CA VAL A 77 -4.71 -22.23 5.84
C VAL A 77 -3.22 -22.06 6.14
N HIS A 78 -2.80 -20.92 6.68
CA HIS A 78 -1.41 -20.70 7.08
C HIS A 78 -0.94 -21.72 8.13
N MET A 79 -1.70 -21.97 9.19
CA MET A 79 -1.32 -22.94 10.23
C MET A 79 -1.18 -24.37 9.70
N ILE A 80 -2.02 -24.77 8.73
CA ILE A 80 -1.95 -26.09 8.11
C ILE A 80 -0.73 -26.15 7.18
N LEU A 81 -0.58 -25.16 6.31
CA LEU A 81 0.44 -25.17 5.26
C LEU A 81 1.85 -24.82 5.74
N SER A 82 1.99 -24.10 6.86
CA SER A 82 3.30 -23.77 7.46
C SER A 82 4.13 -24.97 7.90
N LYS A 83 3.53 -26.17 7.92
CA LYS A 83 4.21 -27.44 8.20
C LYS A 83 4.95 -28.03 6.99
N TYR A 84 4.66 -27.54 5.78
CA TYR A 84 5.34 -27.99 4.56
C TYR A 84 6.59 -27.16 4.34
N ASP A 85 7.74 -27.79 4.14
CA ASP A 85 9.03 -27.10 3.98
C ASP A 85 9.08 -26.14 2.79
N ARG A 86 8.27 -26.41 1.75
CA ARG A 86 8.16 -25.56 0.56
C ARG A 86 7.20 -24.39 0.74
N TYR A 87 6.47 -24.30 1.85
CA TYR A 87 5.53 -23.20 2.09
C TYR A 87 6.28 -21.87 2.25
N ASN A 88 6.04 -20.95 1.34
CA ASN A 88 6.69 -19.63 1.30
C ASN A 88 5.77 -18.50 1.78
N GLY A 89 4.47 -18.75 1.91
CA GLY A 89 3.53 -17.76 2.40
C GLY A 89 2.13 -17.92 1.84
N ILE A 90 1.25 -17.04 2.31
CA ILE A 90 -0.12 -16.87 1.85
C ILE A 90 -0.33 -15.37 1.65
N SER A 91 -1.30 -15.03 0.80
CA SER A 91 -1.77 -13.66 0.57
C SER A 91 -3.22 -13.69 0.10
N LEU A 92 -3.85 -12.54 0.05
CA LEU A 92 -5.16 -12.34 -0.57
C LEU A 92 -5.01 -11.55 -1.86
N THR A 93 -5.56 -12.09 -2.95
CA THR A 93 -5.64 -11.46 -4.28
C THR A 93 -7.11 -11.29 -4.69
N ASN A 94 -7.37 -10.53 -5.75
CA ASN A 94 -8.72 -10.43 -6.31
C ASN A 94 -9.08 -11.69 -7.12
N SER A 95 -10.29 -12.20 -6.89
CA SER A 95 -10.86 -13.23 -7.75
C SER A 95 -11.46 -12.66 -9.04
N ASP A 96 -11.77 -13.56 -9.97
CA ASP A 96 -12.57 -13.30 -11.16
C ASP A 96 -14.07 -13.14 -10.85
N LYS A 97 -14.51 -13.50 -9.64
CA LYS A 97 -15.88 -13.31 -9.18
C LYS A 97 -16.05 -11.95 -8.51
N ALA A 98 -17.16 -11.29 -8.81
CA ALA A 98 -17.50 -10.00 -8.22
C ALA A 98 -18.97 -9.92 -7.81
N SER A 99 -19.28 -8.99 -6.92
CA SER A 99 -20.64 -8.57 -6.57
C SER A 99 -20.73 -7.07 -6.75
N ASP A 100 -21.69 -6.61 -7.55
CA ASP A 100 -21.90 -5.20 -7.91
C ASP A 100 -20.60 -4.46 -8.31
N GLY A 101 -19.71 -5.13 -9.06
CA GLY A 101 -18.44 -4.56 -9.53
C GLY A 101 -17.27 -4.63 -8.54
N VAL A 102 -17.49 -5.19 -7.34
CA VAL A 102 -16.48 -5.38 -6.30
C VAL A 102 -16.00 -6.84 -6.29
N SER A 103 -14.74 -7.09 -6.64
CA SER A 103 -14.18 -8.45 -6.68
C SER A 103 -14.08 -9.07 -5.29
N TYR A 104 -14.42 -10.35 -5.18
CA TYR A 104 -14.22 -11.09 -3.93
C TYR A 104 -12.72 -11.38 -3.72
N PRO A 105 -12.19 -11.22 -2.49
CA PRO A 105 -10.84 -11.69 -2.17
C PRO A 105 -10.75 -13.22 -2.22
N GLU A 106 -9.60 -13.71 -2.66
CA GLU A 106 -9.26 -15.12 -2.81
C GLU A 106 -7.90 -15.39 -2.17
N ILE A 107 -7.75 -16.57 -1.57
CA ILE A 107 -6.49 -16.99 -0.94
C ILE A 107 -5.51 -17.43 -2.03
N THR A 108 -4.30 -16.89 -2.00
CA THR A 108 -3.19 -17.26 -2.88
C THR A 108 -2.07 -17.80 -2.03
N VAL A 109 -1.64 -19.04 -2.30
CA VAL A 109 -0.56 -19.72 -1.59
C VAL A 109 0.71 -19.64 -2.44
N HIS A 110 1.79 -19.20 -1.80
CA HIS A 110 3.12 -19.08 -2.40
C HIS A 110 3.98 -20.25 -1.93
N MET A 111 4.59 -20.98 -2.86
CA MET A 111 5.50 -22.09 -2.56
C MET A 111 6.88 -21.85 -3.17
N GLN A 112 7.93 -22.34 -2.53
CA GLN A 112 9.29 -22.35 -3.08
C GLN A 112 9.41 -23.45 -4.16
N PRO A 113 10.19 -23.24 -5.24
CA PRO A 113 10.53 -24.30 -6.20
C PRO A 113 11.21 -25.50 -5.52
N ALA A 114 11.04 -26.71 -6.06
CA ALA A 114 11.68 -27.92 -5.50
C ALA A 114 13.22 -27.88 -5.64
N GLU A 115 13.73 -27.14 -6.63
CA GLU A 115 15.13 -27.13 -7.01
C GLU A 115 16.03 -26.22 -6.14
N SER A 116 15.44 -25.37 -5.28
CA SER A 116 16.19 -24.46 -4.42
C SER A 116 16.61 -25.07 -3.07
N GLN A 117 16.35 -26.37 -2.84
CA GLN A 117 16.86 -27.05 -1.66
C GLN A 117 18.25 -27.63 -1.96
N ALA A 118 19.25 -27.19 -1.19
CA ALA A 118 20.59 -27.77 -1.22
C ALA A 118 20.50 -29.29 -1.06
N PRO A 119 21.38 -30.08 -1.71
CA PRO A 119 21.28 -31.54 -1.71
C PRO A 119 21.56 -32.09 -0.31
N SER A 120 20.53 -32.21 0.51
CA SER A 120 20.54 -33.12 1.64
C SER A 120 20.24 -34.52 1.10
N ASN A 121 21.05 -35.50 1.48
CA ASN A 121 21.00 -36.90 1.02
C ASN A 121 19.77 -37.69 1.53
N GLU A 122 18.68 -37.01 1.88
CA GLU A 122 17.43 -37.66 2.28
C GLU A 122 16.46 -37.61 1.10
N THR A 123 15.90 -38.77 0.73
CA THR A 123 14.78 -38.86 -0.20
C THR A 123 13.56 -38.20 0.45
N ILE A 124 13.44 -36.89 0.26
CA ILE A 124 12.25 -36.12 0.61
C ILE A 124 11.18 -36.47 -0.43
N ASP A 125 10.00 -36.91 0.02
CA ASP A 125 8.82 -37.03 -0.84
C ASP A 125 8.57 -35.68 -1.52
N ILE A 126 8.83 -35.62 -2.83
CA ILE A 126 8.78 -34.39 -3.61
C ILE A 126 7.31 -34.03 -3.80
N VAL A 127 6.76 -33.26 -2.87
CA VAL A 127 5.45 -32.62 -2.99
C VAL A 127 5.54 -31.61 -4.14
N GLY A 128 4.98 -31.92 -5.31
CA GLY A 128 4.93 -31.08 -6.51
C GLY A 128 3.94 -29.91 -6.38
N PRO A 129 3.93 -28.95 -7.32
CA PRO A 129 2.87 -27.93 -7.37
C PRO A 129 1.46 -28.53 -7.49
N ASP A 130 1.36 -29.76 -8.03
CA ASP A 130 0.12 -30.54 -8.13
C ASP A 130 -0.37 -31.11 -6.79
N ASP A 131 0.43 -31.03 -5.72
CA ASP A 131 0.08 -31.54 -4.38
C ASP A 131 -0.42 -30.43 -3.44
N ILE A 132 -0.52 -29.19 -3.93
CA ILE A 132 -1.18 -28.10 -3.20
C ILE A 132 -2.68 -28.22 -3.49
N PRO A 133 -3.53 -28.37 -2.47
CA PRO A 133 -4.96 -28.41 -2.69
C PRO A 133 -5.47 -27.15 -3.39
N GLU A 134 -6.31 -27.33 -4.40
CA GLU A 134 -6.88 -26.24 -5.20
C GLU A 134 -8.01 -25.52 -4.45
N THR A 135 -8.52 -26.12 -3.37
CA THR A 135 -9.62 -25.59 -2.56
C THR A 135 -9.34 -25.63 -1.06
N VAL A 136 -10.00 -24.76 -0.29
CA VAL A 136 -9.88 -24.77 1.19
C VAL A 136 -10.52 -26.01 1.82
N GLU A 137 -11.52 -26.62 1.17
CA GLU A 137 -12.15 -27.86 1.61
C GLU A 137 -11.21 -29.06 1.56
N GLU A 138 -10.33 -29.11 0.56
CA GLU A 138 -9.29 -30.16 0.46
C GLU A 138 -8.26 -30.07 1.59
N LEU A 139 -8.13 -28.89 2.24
CA LEU A 139 -7.36 -28.73 3.49
C LEU A 139 -8.11 -29.19 4.73
N GLY A 140 -9.34 -29.72 4.59
CA GLY A 140 -10.20 -30.10 5.70
C GLY A 140 -10.88 -28.91 6.41
N ILE A 141 -10.84 -27.72 5.80
CA ILE A 141 -11.52 -26.54 6.30
C ILE A 141 -12.95 -26.57 5.77
N ASN A 142 -13.95 -26.48 6.64
CA ASN A 142 -15.35 -26.41 6.23
C ASN A 142 -15.80 -24.94 6.15
N PRO A 143 -15.80 -24.30 4.96
CA PRO A 143 -16.27 -22.92 4.85
C PRO A 143 -17.78 -22.85 5.04
N SER A 144 -18.25 -21.71 5.53
CA SER A 144 -19.67 -21.42 5.62
C SER A 144 -20.26 -21.11 4.23
N ASN A 145 -21.58 -21.07 4.15
CA ASN A 145 -22.30 -20.68 2.93
C ASN A 145 -22.05 -19.22 2.47
N ASN A 146 -21.34 -18.43 3.29
CA ASN A 146 -21.00 -17.05 2.95
C ASN A 146 -19.77 -16.96 2.03
N LEU A 147 -18.95 -18.01 1.93
CA LEU A 147 -17.77 -18.05 1.07
C LEU A 147 -18.18 -18.21 -0.41
N LYS A 148 -17.75 -17.28 -1.25
CA LYS A 148 -18.09 -17.20 -2.69
C LYS A 148 -16.99 -17.72 -3.61
N THR A 149 -15.76 -17.76 -3.10
CA THR A 149 -14.57 -18.33 -3.76
C THR A 149 -13.80 -19.13 -2.73
N ASN A 150 -13.58 -20.40 -3.03
CA ASN A 150 -12.85 -21.35 -2.19
C ASN A 150 -11.53 -21.80 -2.82
N ARG A 151 -11.18 -21.24 -3.97
CA ARG A 151 -10.00 -21.59 -4.79
C ARG A 151 -8.70 -21.04 -4.19
N ILE A 152 -7.62 -21.76 -4.43
CA ILE A 152 -6.23 -21.36 -4.12
C ILE A 152 -5.47 -21.16 -5.43
N LYS A 153 -4.93 -19.95 -5.67
CA LYS A 153 -4.13 -19.63 -6.86
C LYS A 153 -2.62 -19.72 -6.59
N THR A 154 -1.86 -19.99 -7.66
CA THR A 154 -0.38 -19.96 -7.71
C THR A 154 0.07 -19.06 -8.86
N VAL A 155 1.02 -18.14 -8.62
CA VAL A 155 1.40 -17.09 -9.58
C VAL A 155 2.93 -16.95 -9.69
N VAL A 156 3.43 -16.70 -10.92
CA VAL A 156 4.82 -16.30 -11.24
C VAL A 156 4.76 -15.10 -12.21
N GLU A 157 5.43 -13.99 -11.92
CA GLU A 157 5.33 -12.73 -12.70
C GLU A 157 6.67 -12.18 -13.21
N GLY A 158 6.62 -11.46 -14.35
CA GLY A 158 7.72 -10.67 -14.90
C GLY A 158 7.26 -9.56 -15.85
N GLY A 159 7.98 -8.43 -15.85
CA GLY A 159 7.81 -7.30 -16.77
C GLY A 159 8.86 -6.19 -16.53
N THR A 160 9.21 -5.46 -17.60
CA THR A 160 10.25 -4.40 -17.63
C THR A 160 9.65 -3.01 -17.86
N LYS A 161 10.15 -1.96 -17.18
CA LYS A 161 9.76 -0.53 -17.36
C LYS A 161 10.96 0.41 -17.01
N GLU A 162 10.93 1.68 -17.45
CA GLU A 162 12.01 2.70 -17.30
C GLU A 162 11.98 3.53 -15.98
N MET A 163 13.17 3.94 -15.52
CA MET A 163 13.46 4.74 -14.30
C MET A 163 13.38 6.27 -14.48
N MET A 164 13.19 7.01 -13.38
CA MET A 164 13.27 8.49 -13.34
C MET A 164 14.04 8.98 -12.12
N CYS A 165 15.31 9.38 -12.29
CA CYS A 165 16.13 9.95 -11.21
C CYS A 165 15.84 11.47 -11.09
N ARG A 166 15.34 11.96 -9.94
CA ARG A 166 15.15 13.39 -9.63
C ARG A 166 15.16 13.63 -8.11
N GLY A 167 15.44 14.81 -7.54
CA GLY A 167 15.90 16.14 -7.94
C GLY A 167 16.28 16.88 -6.64
N GLU A 168 17.09 17.94 -6.69
CA GLU A 168 17.71 18.54 -5.50
C GLU A 168 16.82 19.60 -4.82
N TYR A 169 16.22 19.27 -3.67
CA TYR A 169 15.30 20.20 -2.98
C TYR A 169 15.52 20.24 -1.46
N SER A 170 15.45 21.44 -0.89
CA SER A 170 15.51 21.70 0.56
C SER A 170 14.42 22.71 1.00
N PRO A 171 13.13 22.32 0.98
CA PRO A 171 12.05 23.18 1.46
C PRO A 171 11.86 23.09 2.98
N ASN A 172 11.33 24.16 3.58
CA ASN A 172 10.85 24.16 4.97
C ASN A 172 9.45 24.80 5.02
N PRO A 173 8.39 24.08 5.41
CA PRO A 173 8.37 22.71 5.92
C PRO A 173 8.74 21.65 4.86
N PHE A 174 9.40 20.57 5.29
CA PHE A 174 9.90 19.49 4.43
C PHE A 174 8.78 18.47 4.13
N PRO A 175 8.34 18.31 2.88
CA PRO A 175 7.30 17.34 2.51
C PRO A 175 7.84 15.91 2.43
N GLY A 176 6.92 14.95 2.55
CA GLY A 176 7.23 13.55 2.25
C GLY A 176 7.38 13.31 0.76
N GLY A 177 8.17 12.31 0.39
CA GLY A 177 8.43 11.96 -1.01
C GLY A 177 9.70 12.59 -1.60
N LEU A 178 10.47 13.41 -0.88
CA LEU A 178 11.70 13.99 -1.42
C LEU A 178 12.91 13.09 -1.21
N TYR A 179 13.93 13.25 -2.06
CA TYR A 179 15.24 12.67 -1.80
C TYR A 179 15.81 13.19 -0.48
N VAL A 180 16.34 12.29 0.34
CA VAL A 180 17.14 12.63 1.52
C VAL A 180 18.38 11.75 1.59
N ASN A 181 19.47 12.33 2.05
CA ASN A 181 20.67 11.58 2.39
C ASN A 181 20.43 10.85 3.70
N SER A 182 20.92 9.61 3.79
CA SER A 182 20.66 8.73 4.92
C SER A 182 21.94 8.02 5.37
N PRO A 183 22.03 7.55 6.62
CA PRO A 183 23.21 6.80 7.07
C PRO A 183 23.52 5.55 6.23
N GLY A 184 22.50 4.97 5.59
CA GLY A 184 22.60 3.84 4.66
C GLY A 184 22.81 4.23 3.19
N GLY A 185 23.03 5.51 2.89
CA GLY A 185 23.18 6.04 1.54
C GLY A 185 22.17 7.14 1.26
N TYR A 186 21.06 6.78 0.62
CA TYR A 186 19.98 7.71 0.35
C TYR A 186 18.63 6.99 0.39
N MET A 187 17.58 7.76 0.62
CA MET A 187 16.21 7.26 0.69
C MET A 187 15.22 8.35 0.28
N THR A 188 13.93 8.03 0.37
CA THR A 188 12.84 8.98 0.19
C THR A 188 12.31 9.41 1.56
N SER A 189 12.07 10.71 1.76
CA SER A 189 11.50 11.24 2.99
C SER A 189 10.13 10.64 3.25
N GLY A 190 9.91 10.26 4.50
CA GLY A 190 8.64 9.76 4.97
C GLY A 190 7.59 10.85 5.14
N VAL A 191 6.47 10.52 5.77
CA VAL A 191 5.35 11.46 5.95
C VAL A 191 5.28 12.00 7.37
N ARG A 192 4.60 13.13 7.57
CA ARG A 192 4.30 13.59 8.93
C ARG A 192 3.32 12.66 9.63
N ILE A 193 3.61 12.34 10.89
CA ILE A 193 2.69 11.67 11.81
C ILE A 193 2.68 12.41 13.16
N TYR A 194 1.57 12.33 13.88
CA TYR A 194 1.40 12.92 15.21
C TYR A 194 1.42 11.86 16.29
N HIS A 195 2.03 12.16 17.42
CA HIS A 195 1.89 11.39 18.65
C HIS A 195 0.84 12.05 19.54
N ASN A 196 -0.35 11.44 19.64
CA ASN A 196 -1.55 12.03 20.24
C ASN A 196 -1.35 12.35 21.74
N LYS A 197 -0.62 11.52 22.48
CA LYS A 197 -0.33 11.77 23.91
C LYS A 197 0.75 12.83 24.16
N LYS A 198 1.71 12.98 23.23
CA LYS A 198 2.83 13.93 23.36
C LYS A 198 2.54 15.27 22.67
N TYR A 199 1.45 15.35 21.89
CA TYR A 199 1.10 16.49 21.04
C TYR A 199 2.28 16.97 20.18
N LYS A 200 3.04 16.00 19.62
CA LYS A 200 4.27 16.26 18.87
C LYS A 200 4.22 15.57 17.52
N SER A 201 4.71 16.24 16.47
CA SER A 201 4.86 15.69 15.13
C SER A 201 6.24 15.06 14.92
N TYR A 202 6.27 14.01 14.11
CA TYR A 202 7.46 13.28 13.70
C TYR A 202 7.42 13.05 12.19
N MET A 203 8.56 12.71 11.60
CA MET A 203 8.60 12.01 10.32
C MET A 203 8.40 10.51 10.58
N TYR A 204 7.32 9.93 10.06
CA TYR A 204 7.13 8.50 9.97
C TYR A 204 7.86 8.00 8.72
N SER A 205 8.83 7.12 8.89
CA SER A 205 9.66 6.58 7.80
C SER A 205 10.01 5.12 8.04
N VAL A 206 10.80 4.52 7.15
CA VAL A 206 11.33 3.15 7.30
C VAL A 206 12.54 3.11 8.23
N ASN A 207 12.65 2.07 9.06
CA ASN A 207 13.72 1.97 10.05
C ASN A 207 15.11 1.84 9.39
N HIS A 208 15.23 1.01 8.34
CA HIS A 208 16.51 0.80 7.66
C HIS A 208 17.08 2.06 7.03
N GLY A 209 16.23 3.05 6.73
CA GLY A 209 16.67 4.35 6.23
C GLY A 209 17.51 5.14 7.23
N PHE A 210 17.42 4.84 8.52
CA PHE A 210 18.07 5.59 9.60
C PHE A 210 19.28 4.84 10.19
N THR A 211 19.81 3.84 9.49
CA THR A 211 20.98 3.08 9.92
C THR A 211 21.86 2.77 8.72
N SER A 212 23.17 2.64 8.94
CA SER A 212 24.10 2.17 7.90
C SER A 212 24.06 0.65 7.70
N LYS A 213 23.23 -0.03 8.50
CA LYS A 213 23.06 -1.48 8.54
C LYS A 213 21.79 -1.86 7.81
N ASP A 214 21.87 -2.77 6.85
CA ASP A 214 20.71 -3.22 6.09
C ASP A 214 20.03 -4.40 6.82
N PRO A 215 18.85 -4.22 7.42
CA PRO A 215 18.14 -5.30 8.10
C PRO A 215 17.74 -6.41 7.12
N ALA A 216 17.63 -6.12 5.83
CA ALA A 216 17.34 -7.12 4.83
C ALA A 216 18.53 -8.07 4.55
N GLN A 217 19.73 -7.71 5.00
CA GLN A 217 20.92 -8.57 5.05
C GLN A 217 21.07 -9.32 6.39
N GLY A 218 20.08 -9.22 7.28
CA GLY A 218 20.08 -9.88 8.60
C GLY A 218 20.68 -9.05 9.73
N GLU A 219 21.07 -7.79 9.48
CA GLU A 219 21.58 -6.90 10.51
C GLU A 219 20.43 -6.19 11.24
N CYS A 220 19.92 -6.79 12.32
CA CYS A 220 18.74 -6.30 13.04
C CYS A 220 19.08 -5.09 13.92
N VAL A 221 19.25 -3.92 13.30
CA VAL A 221 19.68 -2.70 13.97
C VAL A 221 18.58 -1.64 13.90
N SER A 222 18.31 -1.02 15.04
CA SER A 222 17.43 0.15 15.13
C SER A 222 18.08 1.37 14.49
N GLY A 223 17.32 2.14 13.72
CA GLY A 223 17.73 3.44 13.20
C GLY A 223 17.73 4.58 14.25
N ASN A 224 17.56 4.27 15.53
CA ASN A 224 17.59 5.26 16.60
C ASN A 224 18.93 6.01 16.62
N GLY A 225 18.87 7.34 16.63
CA GLY A 225 20.05 8.21 16.59
C GLY A 225 20.68 8.40 15.21
N GLY A 226 20.22 7.69 14.18
CA GLY A 226 20.60 8.01 12.80
C GLY A 226 19.91 9.29 12.34
N THR A 227 20.61 10.12 11.57
CA THR A 227 20.10 11.39 11.09
C THR A 227 19.97 11.35 9.57
N VAL A 228 18.82 11.76 9.05
CA VAL A 228 18.64 12.05 7.63
C VAL A 228 18.88 13.53 7.36
N THR A 229 19.56 13.83 6.27
CA THR A 229 19.90 15.18 5.85
C THR A 229 19.29 15.50 4.49
N ASP A 230 19.10 16.78 4.20
CA ASP A 230 18.72 17.23 2.88
C ASP A 230 19.85 17.01 1.86
N VAL A 231 19.63 17.48 0.63
CA VAL A 231 20.60 17.41 -0.46
C VAL A 231 21.87 18.24 -0.22
N ASN A 232 21.81 19.25 0.66
CA ASN A 232 22.95 20.08 1.05
C ASN A 232 23.70 19.53 2.27
N GLY A 233 23.21 18.44 2.88
CA GLY A 233 23.76 17.86 4.10
C GLY A 233 23.23 18.49 5.39
N GLU A 234 22.22 19.35 5.32
CA GLU A 234 21.58 19.94 6.50
C GLU A 234 20.66 18.92 7.19
N PRO A 235 20.77 18.71 8.52
CA PRO A 235 19.93 17.78 9.25
C PRO A 235 18.42 18.09 9.16
N ILE A 236 17.61 17.08 8.80
CA ILE A 236 16.14 17.21 8.72
C ILE A 236 15.49 16.56 9.94
N ALA A 237 15.85 15.31 10.22
CA ALA A 237 15.25 14.53 11.30
C ALA A 237 16.19 13.44 11.80
N THR A 238 16.09 13.11 13.09
CA THR A 238 16.85 12.04 13.74
C THR A 238 15.93 10.94 14.24
N GLY A 239 16.23 9.69 13.88
CA GLY A 239 15.46 8.51 14.28
C GLY A 239 15.36 8.37 15.80
N THR A 240 14.19 7.96 16.30
CA THR A 240 13.94 7.78 17.73
C THR A 240 13.86 6.31 18.15
N ASP A 241 13.69 6.06 19.45
CA ASP A 241 13.41 4.74 20.01
C ASP A 241 11.98 4.23 19.70
N MET A 242 11.10 5.08 19.15
CA MET A 242 9.77 4.68 18.68
C MET A 242 9.88 4.09 17.27
N ASN A 243 10.30 2.83 17.22
CA ASN A 243 10.46 2.07 15.99
C ASN A 243 10.02 0.62 16.15
N ASN A 244 9.99 -0.10 15.03
CA ASN A 244 9.92 -1.55 15.00
C ASN A 244 10.81 -2.06 13.86
N ILE A 245 11.86 -2.78 14.22
CA ILE A 245 12.84 -3.32 13.27
C ILE A 245 12.19 -4.35 12.34
N SER A 246 11.33 -5.23 12.88
CA SER A 246 10.70 -6.30 12.09
C SER A 246 9.61 -5.81 11.15
N HIS A 247 8.88 -4.76 11.54
CA HIS A 247 7.91 -4.10 10.68
C HIS A 247 8.53 -2.93 9.87
N ASP A 248 9.85 -2.73 10.02
CA ASP A 248 10.67 -1.74 9.34
C ASP A 248 10.07 -0.32 9.31
N TRP A 249 9.69 0.19 10.48
CA TRP A 249 9.25 1.58 10.60
C TRP A 249 9.88 2.28 11.80
N ILE A 250 10.01 3.60 11.71
CA ILE A 250 10.57 4.47 12.75
C ILE A 250 9.87 5.82 12.75
N LEU A 251 9.73 6.43 13.93
CA LEU A 251 9.47 7.85 14.08
C LEU A 251 10.80 8.59 14.21
N ALA A 252 11.00 9.61 13.39
CA ALA A 252 12.15 10.50 13.48
C ALA A 252 11.71 11.89 13.96
N GLU A 253 12.42 12.39 14.95
CA GLU A 253 12.20 13.72 15.53
C GLU A 253 12.77 14.78 14.58
N PRO A 254 11.98 15.81 14.20
CA PRO A 254 12.49 16.89 13.36
C PRO A 254 13.59 17.68 14.08
N GLU A 255 14.61 18.08 13.33
CA GLU A 255 15.71 18.89 13.86
C GLU A 255 15.26 20.31 14.24
N THR A 256 16.05 20.97 15.07
CA THR A 256 15.68 22.31 15.58
C THR A 256 15.51 23.31 14.44
N GLY A 257 14.33 23.89 14.31
CA GLY A 257 14.00 24.85 13.24
C GLY A 257 13.48 24.22 11.95
N VAL A 258 13.43 22.89 11.86
CA VAL A 258 12.87 22.13 10.75
C VAL A 258 11.46 21.69 11.09
N ASN A 259 10.53 21.90 10.15
CA ASN A 259 9.17 21.37 10.25
C ASN A 259 8.95 20.29 9.20
N ILE A 260 8.27 19.20 9.56
CA ILE A 260 7.79 18.22 8.58
C ILE A 260 6.42 18.67 8.10
N SER A 261 6.21 18.68 6.79
CA SER A 261 4.94 19.09 6.19
C SER A 261 3.90 17.97 6.29
N GLY A 262 2.63 18.34 6.41
CA GLY A 262 1.51 17.41 6.22
C GLY A 262 1.25 17.04 4.76
N LYS A 263 2.09 17.54 3.85
CA LYS A 263 1.98 17.32 2.41
C LYS A 263 3.04 16.33 1.91
N ILE A 264 2.71 15.66 0.82
CA ILE A 264 3.62 14.80 0.05
C ILE A 264 3.71 15.30 -1.38
N VAL A 265 4.82 14.97 -2.03
CA VAL A 265 5.04 15.26 -3.44
C VAL A 265 4.19 14.32 -4.31
N THR A 266 3.43 14.90 -5.23
CA THR A 266 2.54 14.19 -6.17
C THR A 266 2.97 14.30 -7.63
N GLY A 267 4.06 15.00 -7.91
CA GLY A 267 4.54 15.21 -9.27
C GLY A 267 5.86 15.94 -9.32
N ILE A 268 6.90 15.26 -9.78
CA ILE A 268 8.04 15.90 -10.45
C ILE A 268 8.32 15.01 -11.65
N ARG A 269 7.39 15.04 -12.60
CA ARG A 269 7.37 14.19 -13.78
C ARG A 269 8.36 14.67 -14.83
N GLU A 270 8.73 15.95 -14.82
CA GLU A 270 9.75 16.56 -15.71
C GLU A 270 10.71 17.55 -14.98
N ASP A 271 11.89 17.82 -15.60
CA ASP A 271 12.92 18.68 -15.02
C ASP A 271 12.40 20.12 -15.07
N GLY A 272 12.39 20.80 -13.93
CA GLY A 272 11.90 22.17 -13.82
C GLY A 272 10.44 22.30 -13.38
N GLU A 273 9.73 21.20 -13.10
CA GLU A 273 8.45 21.27 -12.37
C GLU A 273 8.67 21.78 -10.94
N SER A 274 7.82 22.72 -10.52
CA SER A 274 7.85 23.25 -9.15
C SER A 274 7.24 22.23 -8.19
N ILE A 275 7.93 21.96 -7.08
CA ILE A 275 7.36 21.17 -5.98
C ILE A 275 6.05 21.78 -5.52
N ASP A 276 5.98 23.11 -5.37
CA ASP A 276 4.84 23.78 -4.74
C ASP A 276 3.52 23.58 -5.50
N GLU A 277 3.59 23.33 -6.81
CA GLU A 277 2.44 23.04 -7.67
C GLU A 277 2.05 21.55 -7.65
N ASN A 278 2.90 20.71 -7.06
CA ASN A 278 2.79 19.26 -7.06
C ASN A 278 2.86 18.68 -5.64
N LEU A 279 2.10 19.29 -4.73
CA LEU A 279 1.89 18.79 -3.38
C LEU A 279 0.44 18.42 -3.16
N THR A 280 0.21 17.29 -2.50
CA THR A 280 -1.10 16.95 -1.92
C THR A 280 -1.00 16.84 -0.41
N THR A 281 -2.09 17.15 0.28
CA THR A 281 -2.18 17.00 1.73
C THR A 281 -2.51 15.56 2.08
N VAL A 282 -1.77 14.97 3.01
CA VAL A 282 -2.11 13.66 3.58
C VAL A 282 -3.05 13.91 4.77
N SER A 283 -4.35 13.78 4.53
CA SER A 283 -5.37 14.07 5.54
C SER A 283 -5.63 12.90 6.47
N GLY A 284 -5.22 11.69 6.09
CA GLY A 284 -5.40 10.49 6.89
C GLY A 284 -4.74 9.26 6.30
N TYR A 285 -5.32 8.09 6.60
CA TYR A 285 -4.85 6.79 6.16
C TYR A 285 -5.99 5.88 5.73
N LEU A 286 -5.68 4.91 4.88
CA LEU A 286 -6.62 3.85 4.51
C LEU A 286 -6.74 2.81 5.62
N THR A 287 -7.97 2.50 6.03
CA THR A 287 -8.27 1.42 6.98
C THR A 287 -8.07 0.05 6.31
N ASP A 288 -8.08 -1.04 7.09
CA ASP A 288 -8.12 -2.41 6.51
C ASP A 288 -9.31 -2.59 5.54
N GLU A 289 -10.48 -2.01 5.89
CA GLU A 289 -11.65 -2.01 4.99
C GLU A 289 -11.43 -1.18 3.73
N GLY A 290 -10.75 -0.04 3.86
CA GLY A 290 -10.40 0.84 2.75
C GLY A 290 -9.45 0.18 1.77
N ILE A 291 -8.40 -0.47 2.26
CA ILE A 291 -7.46 -1.22 1.43
C ILE A 291 -8.17 -2.36 0.71
N GLY A 292 -9.02 -3.10 1.44
CA GLY A 292 -9.84 -4.15 0.85
C GLY A 292 -10.73 -3.65 -0.28
N THR A 293 -11.38 -2.50 -0.08
CA THR A 293 -12.26 -1.85 -1.07
C THR A 293 -11.47 -1.33 -2.29
N VAL A 294 -10.35 -0.62 -2.06
CA VAL A 294 -9.49 -0.08 -3.11
C VAL A 294 -8.92 -1.21 -3.97
N ALA A 295 -8.47 -2.30 -3.33
CA ALA A 295 -8.00 -3.49 -4.04
C ALA A 295 -9.13 -4.13 -4.84
N SER A 296 -10.27 -4.46 -4.23
CA SER A 296 -11.34 -5.22 -4.87
C SER A 296 -12.02 -4.50 -6.05
N GLU A 297 -11.93 -3.18 -6.09
CA GLU A 297 -12.44 -2.37 -7.20
C GLU A 297 -11.36 -2.04 -8.24
N ASN A 298 -10.16 -2.62 -8.13
CA ASN A 298 -9.00 -2.36 -8.99
C ASN A 298 -8.68 -0.85 -9.10
N ARG A 299 -8.86 -0.11 -8.00
CA ARG A 299 -8.59 1.32 -7.95
C ARG A 299 -7.09 1.58 -7.94
N THR A 300 -6.73 2.75 -8.47
CA THR A 300 -5.34 3.17 -8.55
C THR A 300 -4.85 3.63 -7.17
N VAL A 301 -3.68 3.15 -6.77
CA VAL A 301 -2.86 3.74 -5.71
C VAL A 301 -1.63 4.36 -6.35
N THR A 302 -1.16 5.43 -5.73
CA THR A 302 -0.06 6.22 -6.23
C THR A 302 1.08 6.17 -5.23
N LYS A 303 2.31 6.27 -5.73
CA LYS A 303 3.48 6.45 -4.90
C LYS A 303 4.38 7.57 -5.40
N PHE A 304 5.30 7.96 -4.54
CA PHE A 304 6.44 8.78 -4.91
C PHE A 304 7.70 8.23 -4.24
N GLY A 305 8.78 8.09 -5.01
CA GLY A 305 10.10 7.66 -4.53
C GLY A 305 11.21 8.46 -5.21
N ALA A 306 12.36 8.60 -4.55
CA ALA A 306 13.48 9.40 -5.04
C ALA A 306 14.12 8.86 -6.33
N THR A 307 14.00 7.56 -6.61
CA THR A 307 14.66 6.91 -7.75
C THR A 307 13.72 6.61 -8.91
N THR A 308 12.45 6.35 -8.63
CA THR A 308 11.44 6.08 -9.68
C THR A 308 10.42 7.21 -9.81
N GLY A 309 10.50 8.23 -8.95
CA GLY A 309 9.57 9.34 -8.92
C GLY A 309 8.13 8.89 -8.67
N TYR A 310 7.23 9.58 -9.34
CA TYR A 310 5.82 9.28 -9.37
C TYR A 310 5.53 7.96 -10.11
N SER A 311 4.76 7.08 -9.48
CA SER A 311 4.22 5.88 -10.14
C SER A 311 2.82 5.56 -9.65
N ASP A 312 1.94 5.23 -10.59
CA ASP A 312 0.64 4.65 -10.32
C ASP A 312 0.70 3.12 -10.39
N GLY A 313 -0.24 2.48 -9.70
CA GLY A 313 -0.41 1.03 -9.64
C GLY A 313 -1.69 0.65 -8.90
N GLN A 314 -1.78 -0.59 -8.46
CA GLN A 314 -2.87 -1.23 -7.76
C GLN A 314 -2.33 -1.99 -6.56
N VAL A 315 -3.21 -2.25 -5.59
CA VAL A 315 -2.93 -3.23 -4.53
C VAL A 315 -3.18 -4.62 -5.10
N ILE A 316 -2.12 -5.40 -5.28
CA ILE A 316 -2.18 -6.73 -5.92
C ILE A 316 -2.26 -7.86 -4.91
N GLU A 317 -1.62 -7.70 -3.74
CA GLU A 317 -1.71 -8.66 -2.64
C GLU A 317 -1.87 -7.91 -1.31
N ARG A 318 -2.65 -8.49 -0.39
CA ARG A 318 -2.78 -8.03 1.01
C ARG A 318 -2.73 -9.23 1.95
N GLY A 319 -2.47 -9.00 3.25
CA GLY A 319 -2.32 -10.10 4.21
C GLY A 319 -1.10 -10.99 3.90
N LYS A 320 -0.16 -10.47 3.11
CA LYS A 320 0.93 -11.28 2.59
C LYS A 320 1.94 -11.62 3.70
N LEU A 321 2.35 -12.89 3.78
CA LEU A 321 3.55 -13.27 4.52
C LEU A 321 4.79 -12.79 3.74
N PHE A 322 5.58 -11.95 4.38
CA PHE A 322 6.84 -11.48 3.82
C PHE A 322 7.93 -11.52 4.88
N ARG A 323 9.03 -12.21 4.56
CA ARG A 323 10.20 -12.35 5.41
C ARG A 323 11.45 -12.07 4.61
N LYS A 324 12.28 -11.13 5.07
CA LYS A 324 13.58 -10.85 4.47
C LYS A 324 14.53 -10.27 5.51
N GLY A 325 15.59 -11.00 5.80
CA GLY A 325 16.51 -10.66 6.89
C GLY A 325 15.72 -10.50 8.20
N CYS A 326 15.75 -9.31 8.78
CA CYS A 326 15.02 -8.98 10.01
C CYS A 326 13.58 -8.50 9.78
N ILE A 327 13.22 -8.18 8.53
CA ILE A 327 11.87 -7.76 8.16
C ILE A 327 10.97 -8.99 8.18
N ASP A 328 9.94 -8.97 9.02
CA ASP A 328 8.89 -9.99 9.09
C ASP A 328 7.53 -9.31 9.24
N TYR A 329 6.74 -9.36 8.18
CA TYR A 329 5.41 -8.77 8.12
C TYR A 329 4.30 -9.79 8.33
N TYR A 330 4.55 -10.90 9.03
CA TYR A 330 3.59 -11.97 9.35
C TYR A 330 2.11 -11.66 9.05
N LEU A 331 1.64 -12.12 7.87
CA LEU A 331 0.27 -11.96 7.36
C LEU A 331 -0.29 -10.53 7.38
N SER A 332 0.58 -9.55 7.23
CA SER A 332 0.26 -8.14 7.39
C SER A 332 0.77 -7.30 6.23
N ALA A 333 1.62 -7.85 5.36
CA ALA A 333 2.19 -7.08 4.26
C ALA A 333 1.14 -6.73 3.21
N ILE A 334 1.37 -5.58 2.58
CA ILE A 334 0.68 -5.16 1.36
C ILE A 334 1.70 -5.12 0.25
N GLN A 335 1.31 -5.66 -0.90
CA GLN A 335 2.06 -5.55 -2.12
C GLN A 335 1.31 -4.72 -3.15
N THR A 336 2.03 -3.82 -3.79
CA THR A 336 1.52 -3.03 -4.90
C THR A 336 2.34 -3.27 -6.14
N ASP A 337 1.78 -3.05 -7.32
CA ASP A 337 2.54 -3.03 -8.58
C ASP A 337 3.04 -1.61 -8.94
N THR A 338 2.97 -0.68 -7.99
CA THR A 338 3.64 0.61 -8.10
C THR A 338 5.15 0.38 -8.24
N ARG A 339 5.88 1.12 -9.06
CA ARG A 339 7.26 0.73 -9.44
C ARG A 339 8.31 1.02 -8.37
N GLY A 340 8.86 0.07 -7.63
CA GLY A 340 9.93 0.37 -6.66
C GLY A 340 11.34 0.39 -7.26
N ALA A 341 12.31 0.97 -6.53
CA ALA A 341 13.74 0.85 -6.76
C ALA A 341 14.54 1.14 -5.48
N GLN A 342 15.86 0.91 -5.49
CA GLN A 342 16.71 1.32 -4.36
C GLN A 342 16.65 2.84 -4.21
N GLY A 343 16.53 3.32 -2.97
CA GLY A 343 16.34 4.74 -2.67
C GLY A 343 14.89 5.20 -2.60
N ASP A 344 13.94 4.41 -3.11
CA ASP A 344 12.51 4.71 -2.91
C ASP A 344 12.03 4.37 -1.50
N SER A 345 12.82 3.63 -0.73
CA SER A 345 12.58 3.31 0.67
C SER A 345 12.18 4.54 1.48
N GLY A 346 11.12 4.43 2.30
CA GLY A 346 10.53 5.54 3.04
C GLY A 346 9.52 6.36 2.22
N GLY A 347 9.46 6.18 0.90
CA GLY A 347 8.56 6.93 0.03
C GLY A 347 7.08 6.58 0.26
N PRO A 348 6.18 7.57 0.24
CA PRO A 348 4.77 7.34 0.50
C PRO A 348 4.09 6.57 -0.63
N ILE A 349 3.19 5.66 -0.25
CA ILE A 349 2.17 5.07 -1.12
C ILE A 349 0.81 5.54 -0.57
N TRP A 350 -0.07 6.05 -1.41
CA TRP A 350 -1.35 6.62 -1.01
C TRP A 350 -2.47 6.35 -2.01
N TYR A 351 -3.69 6.65 -1.56
CA TYR A 351 -4.89 6.68 -2.38
C TYR A 351 -5.44 8.10 -2.43
N ASP A 352 -5.79 8.56 -3.62
CA ASP A 352 -6.32 9.90 -3.87
C ASP A 352 -7.81 9.97 -3.47
N LEU A 353 -8.15 10.92 -2.59
CA LEU A 353 -9.52 11.21 -2.14
C LEU A 353 -10.16 12.37 -2.92
N GLY A 354 -9.48 12.92 -3.94
CA GLY A 354 -9.91 14.02 -4.79
C GLY A 354 -9.20 15.34 -4.44
N GLU A 355 -9.37 15.83 -3.21
CA GLU A 355 -8.71 17.05 -2.72
C GLU A 355 -7.53 16.76 -1.78
N ASP A 356 -7.50 15.55 -1.20
CA ASP A 356 -6.49 15.09 -0.24
C ASP A 356 -6.05 13.66 -0.58
N ALA A 357 -5.06 13.15 0.16
CA ALA A 357 -4.61 11.77 0.11
C ALA A 357 -4.84 11.02 1.43
N ALA A 358 -5.18 9.73 1.31
CA ALA A 358 -5.11 8.77 2.41
C ALA A 358 -3.86 7.89 2.24
N LEU A 359 -2.96 7.91 3.24
CA LEU A 359 -1.76 7.07 3.22
C LEU A 359 -2.13 5.58 3.29
N LEU A 360 -1.51 4.78 2.42
CA LEU A 360 -1.58 3.32 2.43
C LEU A 360 -0.44 2.72 3.28
N SER A 361 0.78 3.14 2.96
CA SER A 361 2.01 2.62 3.57
C SER A 361 3.22 3.46 3.11
N LEU A 362 4.41 3.07 3.56
CA LEU A 362 5.68 3.52 2.99
C LEU A 362 6.36 2.36 2.26
N ILE A 363 7.10 2.67 1.21
CA ILE A 363 7.93 1.70 0.49
C ILE A 363 9.01 1.21 1.46
N SER A 364 9.10 -0.09 1.69
CA SER A 364 10.12 -0.67 2.58
C SER A 364 10.97 -1.72 1.87
N ALA A 365 10.35 -2.69 1.22
CA ALA A 365 11.06 -3.76 0.53
C ALA A 365 10.49 -4.03 -0.87
N GLY A 366 11.17 -4.89 -1.65
CA GLY A 366 10.71 -5.35 -2.98
C GLY A 366 10.62 -6.87 -3.06
N LYS A 367 9.62 -7.42 -3.76
CA LYS A 367 9.39 -8.89 -3.89
C LYS A 367 10.46 -9.63 -4.70
N ASN A 368 11.21 -8.94 -5.57
CA ASN A 368 12.20 -9.56 -6.46
C ASN A 368 13.64 -9.50 -5.92
N TYR A 369 13.82 -9.57 -4.60
CA TYR A 369 15.14 -9.74 -3.99
C TYR A 369 15.56 -11.21 -4.13
N ASP A 370 16.17 -11.60 -5.23
CA ASP A 370 17.23 -12.59 -5.11
C ASP A 370 18.50 -11.84 -4.68
N SER A 371 19.28 -12.39 -3.75
CA SER A 371 20.39 -11.69 -3.08
C SER A 371 21.50 -11.20 -4.02
N THR A 372 21.45 -11.60 -5.30
CA THR A 372 22.40 -11.26 -6.36
C THR A 372 21.94 -10.14 -7.29
N ASP A 373 20.66 -9.75 -7.25
CA ASP A 373 20.12 -8.74 -8.17
C ASP A 373 20.40 -7.33 -7.63
N THR A 374 21.27 -6.58 -8.32
CA THR A 374 21.48 -5.16 -8.06
C THR A 374 20.26 -4.35 -8.46
N TYR A 375 19.79 -3.48 -7.56
CA TYR A 375 18.68 -2.61 -7.88
C TYR A 375 19.06 -1.57 -8.91
N PRO A 376 18.11 -1.18 -9.78
CA PRO A 376 18.19 0.12 -10.40
C PRO A 376 18.35 1.19 -9.31
N GLY A 377 19.41 1.98 -9.43
CA GLY A 377 19.66 3.16 -8.60
C GLY A 377 20.15 4.31 -9.48
N CYS A 378 20.22 5.50 -8.90
CA CYS A 378 20.66 6.70 -9.64
C CYS A 378 22.10 6.58 -10.18
N ASN A 379 22.89 5.61 -9.67
CA ASN A 379 24.28 5.38 -10.05
C ASN A 379 24.47 4.31 -11.15
N GLY A 380 23.40 3.84 -11.79
CA GLY A 380 23.42 2.85 -12.87
C GLY A 380 23.08 1.42 -12.43
N GLY A 381 22.53 0.63 -13.35
CA GLY A 381 22.12 -0.77 -13.16
C GLY A 381 21.21 -1.25 -14.30
N ASP A 382 21.41 -2.46 -14.82
CA ASP A 382 20.62 -3.01 -15.92
C ASP A 382 19.18 -3.34 -15.49
N MET A 383 18.21 -2.94 -16.34
CA MET A 383 16.78 -2.85 -16.05
C MET A 383 15.99 -4.16 -16.19
N LEU A 384 16.52 -5.30 -15.75
CA LEU A 384 15.85 -6.56 -16.08
C LEU A 384 14.52 -6.76 -15.34
N LYS A 385 14.33 -6.21 -14.12
CA LYS A 385 13.05 -6.22 -13.39
C LYS A 385 12.95 -5.04 -12.42
N MET A 386 11.82 -4.32 -12.45
CA MET A 386 11.49 -3.40 -11.34
C MET A 386 10.81 -4.18 -10.21
N PRO A 387 11.24 -4.01 -8.95
CA PRO A 387 10.54 -4.60 -7.82
C PRO A 387 9.13 -4.03 -7.63
N GLN A 388 8.22 -4.92 -7.27
CA GLN A 388 6.92 -4.54 -6.69
C GLN A 388 7.12 -4.27 -5.19
N PRO A 389 6.79 -3.06 -4.69
CA PRO A 389 6.90 -2.69 -3.29
C PRO A 389 6.07 -3.60 -2.42
N VAL A 390 6.71 -4.07 -1.36
CA VAL A 390 6.11 -4.76 -0.22
C VAL A 390 6.30 -3.87 0.99
N SER A 391 5.23 -3.65 1.74
CA SER A 391 5.18 -2.65 2.80
C SER A 391 4.30 -3.07 3.96
N TYR A 392 4.59 -2.52 5.14
CA TYR A 392 3.72 -2.63 6.30
C TYR A 392 2.64 -1.54 6.27
N PRO A 393 1.34 -1.88 6.38
CA PRO A 393 0.26 -0.90 6.34
C PRO A 393 0.33 0.10 7.49
N ILE A 394 0.10 1.38 7.18
CA ILE A 394 0.08 2.42 8.21
C ILE A 394 -1.05 2.21 9.24
N TRP A 395 -2.21 1.65 8.84
CA TRP A 395 -3.32 1.47 9.77
C TRP A 395 -2.94 0.58 10.95
N ARG A 396 -2.08 -0.43 10.75
CA ARG A 396 -1.59 -1.28 11.84
C ARG A 396 -0.66 -0.51 12.76
N VAL A 397 0.13 0.42 12.24
CA VAL A 397 0.97 1.28 13.07
C VAL A 397 0.09 2.20 13.92
N ILE A 398 -0.92 2.84 13.32
CA ILE A 398 -1.81 3.76 14.03
C ILE A 398 -2.71 3.04 15.04
N GLU A 399 -3.34 1.92 14.69
CA GLU A 399 -4.28 1.24 15.61
C GLU A 399 -3.59 0.60 16.82
N ASN A 400 -2.30 0.27 16.72
CA ASN A 400 -1.54 -0.33 17.82
C ASN A 400 -0.70 0.68 18.63
N ASN A 401 -0.73 1.97 18.26
CA ASN A 401 0.11 3.00 18.89
C ASN A 401 -0.68 4.30 19.09
N PRO A 402 -0.24 5.22 19.96
CA PRO A 402 -0.94 6.49 20.18
C PRO A 402 -0.64 7.52 19.07
N PHE A 403 -0.78 7.14 17.80
CA PHE A 403 -0.41 7.95 16.65
C PHE A 403 -1.64 8.38 15.84
N SER A 404 -1.48 9.41 14.99
CA SER A 404 -2.50 9.83 14.02
C SER A 404 -1.87 10.54 12.82
N ILE A 405 -2.61 10.63 11.72
CA ILE A 405 -2.25 11.42 10.53
C ILE A 405 -3.28 12.54 10.36
N GLY A 406 -2.80 13.75 10.14
CA GLY A 406 -3.65 14.93 9.93
C GLY A 406 -3.01 15.95 8.99
N GLY A 407 -3.80 16.41 8.03
CA GLY A 407 -3.35 17.31 6.95
C GLY A 407 -3.16 18.77 7.38
N GLY A 408 -3.85 19.21 8.42
CA GLY A 408 -3.86 20.61 8.86
C GLY A 408 -2.62 21.03 9.66
N ALA A 409 -2.42 22.34 9.82
CA ALA A 409 -1.58 22.86 10.89
C ALA A 409 -2.26 22.50 12.21
N VAL A 410 -1.66 21.59 12.97
CA VAL A 410 -2.12 21.27 14.32
C VAL A 410 -1.73 22.44 15.20
N SER A 411 -2.69 23.31 15.50
CA SER A 411 -2.53 24.24 16.61
C SER A 411 -2.54 23.41 17.88
N PRO A 412 -1.51 23.52 18.74
CA PRO A 412 -1.42 22.76 19.99
C PRO A 412 -2.57 23.01 20.95
#